data_AF-A0A6A7LLA3-F1
#
_entry.id   AF-A0A6A7LLA3-F1
#
_cell.length_a   1.000
_cell.length_b   1.000
_cell.length_c   1.000
_cell.angle_alpha   90.00
_cell.angle_beta   90.00
_cell.angle_gamma   90.00
#
_symmetry.space_group_name_H-M   'P 1'
#
loop_
_entity.id
_entity.type
_entity.pdbx_description
1 polymer ?
#
loop_
_entity_poly.entity_id
_entity_poly.type
_entity_poly.pdbx_seq_one_letter_code
_entity_poly.pdbx_strand_id
1 'polypeptide(L)'
;MGLLTDHELDMYRTRFLCSLDKLAKGLIDNPVSSDEVYRLAAINGFPGGLQTTDSLVQDVVILEYVKLGTGREIMLTIKGLQWCKENCE
;
A
#
# COMPACT_ATOMS: atom_id res chain seq x y z
N MET A 1 11.64 -15.88 -11.02
CA MET A 1 11.10 -15.01 -9.96
C MET A 1 11.74 -13.65 -10.18
N GLY A 2 11.00 -12.72 -10.78
CA GLY A 2 11.50 -11.37 -11.04
C GLY A 2 10.97 -10.43 -9.97
N LEU A 3 11.87 -9.66 -9.36
CA LEU A 3 11.49 -8.47 -8.61
C LEU A 3 10.76 -7.52 -9.58
N LEU A 4 9.80 -6.74 -9.05
CA LEU A 4 9.16 -5.69 -9.84
C LEU A 4 10.23 -4.72 -10.37
N THR A 5 10.06 -4.28 -11.60
CA THR A 5 10.79 -3.11 -12.09
C THR A 5 10.39 -1.87 -11.28
N ASP A 6 11.26 -0.85 -11.23
CA ASP A 6 10.96 0.40 -10.51
C ASP A 6 9.63 1.03 -10.97
N HIS A 7 9.33 0.94 -12.27
CA HIS A 7 8.07 1.44 -12.82
C HIS A 7 6.87 0.64 -12.32
N GLU A 8 6.95 -0.69 -12.33
CA GLU A 8 5.86 -1.52 -11.81
C GLU A 8 5.65 -1.25 -10.32
N LEU A 9 6.75 -1.19 -9.55
CA LEU A 9 6.71 -0.92 -8.12
C LEU A 9 6.04 0.43 -7.82
N ASP A 10 6.35 1.48 -8.59
CA ASP A 10 5.70 2.78 -8.43
C ASP A 10 4.21 2.76 -8.80
N MET A 11 3.84 2.12 -9.92
CA MET A 11 2.43 1.97 -10.30
C MET A 11 1.63 1.24 -9.21
N TYR A 12 2.20 0.18 -8.65
CA TYR A 12 1.55 -0.61 -7.61
C TYR A 12 1.53 0.10 -6.25
N ARG A 13 2.56 0.89 -5.93
CA ARG A 13 2.59 1.77 -4.76
C ARG A 13 1.42 2.74 -4.81
N THR A 14 1.23 3.40 -5.94
CA THR A 14 0.10 4.33 -6.13
C THR A 14 -1.23 3.63 -5.91
N ARG A 15 -1.46 2.50 -6.57
CA ARG A 15 -2.72 1.74 -6.38
C ARG A 15 -2.94 1.30 -4.94
N PHE A 16 -1.89 0.84 -4.27
CA PHE A 16 -1.93 0.40 -2.88
C PHE A 16 -2.30 1.55 -1.95
N LEU A 17 -1.58 2.67 -2.02
CA LEU A 17 -1.80 3.83 -1.17
C LEU A 17 -3.17 4.47 -1.39
N CYS A 18 -3.61 4.62 -2.64
CA CYS A 18 -4.93 5.17 -2.94
C CYS A 18 -6.06 4.24 -2.47
N SER A 19 -5.86 2.93 -2.54
CA SER A 19 -6.84 1.97 -2.02
C SER A 19 -6.89 1.97 -0.50
N LEU A 20 -5.72 2.06 0.15
CA LEU A 20 -5.62 2.22 1.59
C LEU A 20 -6.30 3.50 2.06
N ASP A 21 -6.10 4.64 1.39
CA ASP A 21 -6.76 5.91 1.74
C ASP A 21 -8.29 5.84 1.63
N LYS A 22 -8.79 5.22 0.55
CA LYS A 22 -10.23 4.96 0.38
C LYS A 22 -10.81 4.12 1.52
N LEU A 23 -10.10 3.07 1.94
CA LEU A 23 -10.55 2.19 3.03
C LEU A 23 -10.40 2.88 4.41
N ALA A 24 -9.32 3.63 4.61
CA ALA A 24 -9.06 4.40 5.81
C ALA A 24 -9.97 5.62 5.94
N LYS A 25 -10.68 6.01 4.87
CA LYS A 25 -11.57 7.18 4.78
C LYS A 25 -10.83 8.49 5.09
N GLY A 26 -9.57 8.60 4.69
CA GLY A 26 -8.73 9.77 4.97
C GLY A 26 -8.34 9.95 6.45
N LEU A 27 -8.56 8.93 7.30
CA LEU A 27 -8.17 8.96 8.71
C LEU A 27 -6.76 8.38 8.88
N ILE A 28 -5.90 9.15 9.56
CA ILE A 28 -4.58 8.69 10.01
C ILE A 28 -4.73 7.63 11.10
N ASP A 29 -3.76 6.72 11.20
CA ASP A 29 -3.70 5.67 12.23
C ASP A 29 -4.96 4.78 12.33
N ASN A 30 -5.80 4.77 11.30
CA ASN A 30 -6.93 3.86 11.20
C ASN A 30 -6.44 2.51 10.65
N PRO A 31 -6.47 1.42 11.43
CA PRO A 31 -5.99 0.13 10.97
C PRO A 31 -6.90 -0.45 9.90
N VAL A 32 -6.31 -0.80 8.76
CA VAL A 32 -6.98 -1.45 7.63
C VAL A 32 -6.32 -2.79 7.35
N SER A 33 -7.12 -3.82 7.07
CA SER A 33 -6.60 -5.13 6.69
C SER A 33 -5.87 -5.05 5.35
N SER A 34 -4.61 -5.50 5.29
CA SER A 34 -3.81 -5.54 4.07
C SER A 34 -4.47 -6.35 2.97
N ASP A 35 -5.17 -7.45 3.32
CA ASP A 35 -5.91 -8.28 2.38
C ASP A 35 -7.05 -7.50 1.68
N GLU A 36 -7.70 -6.58 2.40
CA GLU A 36 -8.74 -5.71 1.81
C GLU A 36 -8.12 -4.65 0.89
N VAL A 37 -6.97 -4.09 1.28
CA VAL A 37 -6.22 -3.15 0.44
C VAL A 37 -5.80 -3.82 -0.86
N TYR A 38 -5.23 -5.04 -0.79
CA TYR A 38 -4.80 -5.78 -1.99
C TYR A 38 -5.97 -6.10 -2.91
N ARG A 39 -7.11 -6.50 -2.35
CA ARG A 39 -8.33 -6.74 -3.12
C ARG A 39 -8.79 -5.49 -3.84
N LEU A 40 -8.85 -4.34 -3.16
CA LEU A 40 -9.33 -3.09 -3.75
C LEU A 40 -8.34 -2.52 -4.78
N ALA A 41 -7.04 -2.66 -4.52
CA ALA A 41 -5.98 -2.21 -5.40
C ALA A 41 -5.78 -3.13 -6.64
N ALA A 42 -6.60 -4.18 -6.78
CA ALA A 42 -6.49 -5.21 -7.80
C ALA A 42 -5.08 -5.85 -7.84
N ILE A 43 -4.49 -6.04 -6.66
CA ILE A 43 -3.18 -6.66 -6.40
C ILE A 43 -3.33 -8.19 -6.23
N ASN A 44 -4.56 -8.71 -6.25
CA ASN A 44 -4.81 -10.15 -6.22
C ASN A 44 -4.24 -10.83 -7.48
N GLY A 45 -3.12 -11.53 -7.35
CA GLY A 45 -2.50 -12.32 -8.41
C GLY A 45 -1.24 -11.73 -9.06
N PHE A 46 -0.46 -10.94 -8.32
CA PHE A 46 0.83 -10.44 -8.81
C PHE A 46 1.70 -11.51 -9.47
N PRO A 47 2.37 -11.20 -10.58
CA PRO A 47 3.53 -11.98 -11.00
C PRO A 47 4.56 -11.96 -9.86
N GLY A 48 4.85 -13.13 -9.28
CA GLY A 48 5.77 -13.28 -8.13
C GLY A 48 5.10 -13.56 -6.78
N GLY A 49 3.77 -13.49 -6.67
CA GLY A 49 3.03 -13.94 -5.49
C GLY A 49 3.33 -13.13 -4.21
N LEU A 50 3.34 -13.81 -3.06
CA LEU A 50 3.51 -13.22 -1.72
C LEU A 50 4.78 -12.35 -1.57
N GLN A 51 5.87 -12.72 -2.24
CA GLN A 51 7.12 -11.94 -2.17
C GLN A 51 6.93 -10.53 -2.74
N THR A 52 6.10 -10.40 -3.77
CA THR A 52 5.90 -9.11 -4.42
C THR A 52 5.02 -8.18 -3.59
N THR A 53 4.02 -8.74 -2.90
CA THR A 53 3.23 -7.98 -1.91
C THR A 53 4.08 -7.55 -0.72
N ASP A 54 5.01 -8.40 -0.27
CA ASP A 54 5.92 -8.06 0.84
C ASP A 54 6.90 -6.94 0.45
N SER A 55 7.48 -6.99 -0.76
CA SER A 55 8.35 -5.92 -1.27
C SER A 55 7.62 -4.59 -1.39
N LEU A 56 6.36 -4.60 -1.85
CA LEU A 56 5.54 -3.41 -1.94
C LEU A 56 5.26 -2.80 -0.56
N VAL A 57 4.90 -3.63 0.42
CA VAL A 57 4.66 -3.18 1.81
C VAL A 57 5.94 -2.65 2.44
N GLN A 58 7.07 -3.35 2.26
CA GLN A 58 8.35 -2.88 2.78
C GLN A 58 8.74 -1.53 2.19
N ASP A 59 8.55 -1.34 0.89
CA ASP A 59 8.83 -0.08 0.21
C ASP A 59 8.02 1.09 0.81
N VAL A 60 6.70 0.94 0.95
CA VAL A 60 5.85 2.01 1.52
C VAL A 60 6.10 2.26 3.01
N VAL A 61 6.62 1.27 3.74
CA VAL A 61 7.08 1.42 5.13
C VAL A 61 8.40 2.18 5.18
N ILE A 62 9.36 1.85 4.31
CA ILE A 62 10.65 2.55 4.20
C ILE A 62 10.45 4.02 3.81
N LEU A 63 9.48 4.28 2.92
CA LEU A 63 9.08 5.64 2.55
C LEU A 63 8.25 6.35 3.63
N GLU A 64 7.92 5.66 4.73
CA GLU A 64 7.14 6.15 5.86
C GLU A 64 5.72 6.58 5.49
N TYR A 65 5.17 6.08 4.39
CA TYR A 65 3.78 6.35 4.00
C TYR A 65 2.80 5.55 4.85
N VAL A 66 3.22 4.38 5.34
CA VAL A 66 2.41 3.53 6.19
C VAL A 66 3.18 3.03 7.40
N LYS A 67 2.44 2.60 8.42
CA LYS A 67 2.93 1.82 9.56
C LYS A 67 2.21 0.49 9.61
N LEU A 68 2.91 -0.54 10.07
CA LEU A 68 2.32 -1.85 10.31
C LEU A 68 1.64 -1.86 11.68
N GLY A 69 0.41 -2.36 11.70
CA GLY A 69 -0.38 -2.57 12.92
C GLY A 69 -0.22 -3.99 13.47
N THR A 70 -1.25 -4.50 14.13
CA THR A 70 -1.21 -5.86 14.66
C THR A 70 -1.57 -6.87 13.58
N GLY A 71 -0.77 -7.92 13.42
CA GLY A 71 -1.04 -8.97 12.43
C GLY A 71 -0.90 -8.47 10.99
N ARG A 72 -2.02 -8.36 10.27
CA ARG A 72 -2.09 -7.94 8.85
C ARG A 72 -2.60 -6.52 8.66
N GLU A 73 -2.62 -5.72 9.73
CA GLU A 73 -3.10 -4.34 9.66
C GLU A 73 -2.04 -3.38 9.12
N ILE A 74 -2.49 -2.41 8.34
CA ILE A 74 -1.69 -1.33 7.79
C ILE A 74 -2.41 -0.01 8.05
N MET A 75 -1.67 1.00 8.48
CA MET A 75 -2.18 2.33 8.84
C MET A 75 -1.48 3.40 8.03
N LEU A 76 -2.23 4.37 7.52
CA LEU A 76 -1.64 5.56 6.89
C LEU A 76 -0.97 6.45 7.93
N THR A 77 0.23 6.91 7.59
CA THR A 77 0.86 8.03 8.30
C THR A 77 0.35 9.37 7.76
N ILE A 78 0.69 10.46 8.45
CA ILE A 78 0.45 11.82 7.94
C ILE A 78 1.11 12.02 6.57
N LYS A 79 2.34 11.52 6.40
CA LYS A 79 3.10 11.62 5.15
C LYS A 79 2.43 10.85 4.02
N GLY A 80 1.96 9.63 4.30
CA GLY A 80 1.21 8.83 3.33
C GLY A 80 -0.10 9.50 2.93
N LEU A 81 -0.84 10.07 3.89
CA LEU A 81 -2.08 10.79 3.60
C LEU A 81 -1.83 12.04 2.73
N GLN A 82 -0.77 12.80 2.99
CA GLN A 82 -0.40 13.94 2.16
C GLN A 82 -0.06 13.50 0.74
N TRP A 83 0.75 12.45 0.61
CA TRP A 83 1.09 11.88 -0.68
C TRP A 83 -0.17 11.42 -1.44
N CYS A 84 -1.12 10.75 -0.79
CA CYS A 84 -2.37 10.32 -1.42
C CYS A 84 -3.18 11.50 -1.96
N LYS A 85 -3.25 12.62 -1.22
CA LYS A 85 -3.97 13.83 -1.68
C LYS A 85 -3.38 14.43 -2.95
N GLU A 86 -2.08 14.24 -3.19
CA GLU A 86 -1.38 14.78 -4.35
C GLU A 86 -1.41 13.82 -5.56
N ASN A 87 -1.63 12.52 -5.33
CA ASN A 87 -1.38 11.48 -6.34
C ASN A 87 -2.59 10.55 -6.63
N CYS A 88 -3.68 10.63 -5.87
CA CYS A 88 -4.84 9.73 -6.00
C CYS A 88 -6.08 10.36 -6.68
N GLU A 89 -5.94 11.54 -7.28
CA GLU A 89 -6.99 12.25 -8.04
C GLU A 89 -7.31 11.59 -9.40
#